data_AF-A0A9J7AJ97-F1
#
_entry.id   AF-A0A9J7AJ97-F1
#
_cell.length_a   1.000
_cell.length_b   1.000
_cell.length_c   1.000
_cell.angle_alpha   90.00
_cell.angle_beta   90.00
_cell.angle_gamma   90.00
#
_symmetry.space_group_name_H-M   'P 1'
#
loop_
_entity.id
_entity.type
_entity.pdbx_description
1 polymer ?
#
loop_
_entity_poly.entity_id
_entity_poly.type
_entity_poly.pdbx_seq_one_letter_code
_entity_poly.pdbx_strand_id
1 'polypeptide(L)'
;MADNISSKDIRVFSFIWSIILLILASLLFDSHRQWSIAFGALILVLTVTSIFLPKTLLRPYTWWVNIGELIGSIMGRVIMFILFFGLFTPISLFFKVIGKDPLSKKIDISKNSYWIERSKQPESMKNQF
;
A
#
# COMPACT_ATOMS: atom_id res chain seq x y z
N MET A 1 -6.15 -20.30 -4.73
CA MET A 1 -6.65 -19.05 -5.34
C MET A 1 -6.87 -19.14 -6.86
N ALA A 2 -6.25 -20.10 -7.59
CA ALA A 2 -6.40 -20.20 -9.05
C ALA A 2 -7.78 -20.72 -9.55
N ASP A 3 -8.58 -21.36 -8.69
CA ASP A 3 -9.84 -22.02 -9.11
C ASP A 3 -11.05 -21.08 -9.28
N ASN A 4 -10.92 -19.77 -8.97
CA ASN A 4 -12.02 -18.79 -9.08
C ASN A 4 -11.68 -17.58 -9.98
N ILE A 5 -10.72 -17.72 -10.90
CA ILE A 5 -10.37 -16.61 -11.81
C ILE A 5 -11.45 -16.51 -12.90
N SER A 6 -12.27 -15.45 -12.82
CA SER A 6 -13.31 -15.21 -13.82
C SER A 6 -12.71 -14.70 -15.12
N SER A 7 -13.30 -15.10 -16.25
CA SER A 7 -12.94 -14.55 -17.57
C SER A 7 -13.14 -13.02 -17.66
N LYS A 8 -13.92 -12.44 -16.74
CA LYS A 8 -14.11 -11.00 -16.61
C LYS A 8 -12.86 -10.31 -16.05
N ASP A 9 -12.18 -10.92 -15.09
CA ASP A 9 -11.01 -10.33 -14.42
C ASP A 9 -9.81 -10.23 -15.39
N ILE A 10 -9.63 -11.27 -16.22
CA ILE A 10 -8.63 -11.29 -17.29
C ILE A 10 -8.89 -10.19 -18.33
N ARG A 11 -10.18 -9.96 -18.67
CA ARG A 11 -10.58 -8.89 -19.59
C ARG A 11 -10.30 -7.51 -19.01
N VAL A 12 -10.66 -7.28 -17.75
CA VAL A 12 -10.36 -6.01 -17.06
C VAL A 12 -8.85 -5.76 -17.00
N PHE A 13 -8.06 -6.78 -16.64
CA PHE A 13 -6.61 -6.71 -16.66
C PHE A 13 -6.06 -6.30 -18.04
N SER A 14 -6.50 -6.97 -19.11
CA SER A 14 -6.05 -6.65 -20.47
C SER A 14 -6.43 -5.23 -20.90
N PHE A 15 -7.60 -4.74 -20.48
CA PHE A 15 -8.07 -3.40 -20.82
C PHE A 15 -7.25 -2.32 -20.11
N ILE A 16 -6.96 -2.51 -18.82
CA ILE A 16 -6.08 -1.61 -18.04
C ILE A 16 -4.70 -1.54 -18.70
N TRP A 17 -4.10 -2.69 -19.01
CA TRP A 17 -2.79 -2.73 -19.68
C TRP A 17 -2.81 -2.11 -21.07
N SER A 18 -3.89 -2.31 -21.83
CA SER A 18 -4.07 -1.66 -23.13
C SER A 18 -4.10 -0.14 -23.03
N ILE A 19 -4.76 0.42 -22.01
CA ILE A 19 -4.79 1.88 -21.79
C ILE A 19 -3.41 2.39 -21.40
N ILE A 20 -2.72 1.71 -20.48
CA ILE A 20 -1.37 2.09 -20.04
C ILE A 20 -0.41 2.10 -21.23
N LEU A 21 -0.43 1.04 -22.04
CA LEU A 21 0.42 0.94 -23.23
C LEU A 21 0.05 1.96 -24.30
N LEU A 22 -1.23 2.32 -24.44
CA LEU A 22 -1.68 3.35 -25.38
C LEU A 22 -1.15 4.73 -24.98
N ILE A 23 -1.23 5.08 -23.68
CA ILE A 23 -0.66 6.33 -23.16
C ILE A 23 0.85 6.35 -23.41
N LEU A 24 1.54 5.24 -23.11
CA LEU A 24 2.97 5.11 -23.33
C LEU A 24 3.35 5.25 -24.82
N ALA A 25 2.61 4.58 -25.70
CA ALA A 25 2.82 4.64 -27.15
C ALA A 25 2.61 6.07 -27.71
N SER A 26 1.64 6.81 -27.17
CA SER A 26 1.38 8.21 -27.51
C SER A 26 2.52 9.13 -27.06
N LEU A 27 3.02 8.96 -25.83
CA LEU A 27 4.14 9.76 -25.30
C LEU A 27 5.47 9.51 -26.03
N LEU A 28 5.70 8.30 -26.52
CA LEU A 28 6.93 7.92 -27.24
C LEU A 28 6.87 8.16 -28.76
N PHE A 29 5.75 8.66 -29.28
CA PHE A 29 5.50 8.78 -30.71
C PHE A 29 6.52 9.66 -31.44
N ASP A 30 6.88 10.80 -30.86
CA ASP A 30 7.76 11.78 -31.50
C ASP A 30 9.25 11.43 -31.39
N SER A 31 9.67 10.84 -30.27
CA SER A 31 11.10 10.60 -30.00
C SER A 31 11.58 9.23 -30.49
N HIS A 32 10.75 8.19 -30.36
CA HIS A 32 11.14 6.78 -30.57
C HIS A 32 10.06 6.01 -31.34
N ARG A 33 9.83 6.40 -32.60
CA ARG A 33 8.78 5.86 -33.49
C ARG A 33 8.77 4.33 -33.60
N GLN A 34 9.92 3.66 -33.59
CA GLN A 34 10.00 2.20 -33.61
C GLN A 34 9.41 1.54 -32.36
N TRP A 35 9.62 2.13 -31.18
CA TRP A 35 9.07 1.66 -29.91
C TRP A 35 7.56 1.92 -29.83
N SER A 36 7.09 3.05 -30.35
CA SER A 36 5.65 3.35 -30.42
C SER A 36 4.90 2.31 -31.28
N ILE A 37 5.46 1.90 -32.42
CA ILE A 37 4.90 0.83 -33.27
C ILE A 37 4.91 -0.52 -32.56
N ALA A 38 6.00 -0.86 -31.85
CA ALA A 38 6.09 -2.11 -31.08
C ALA A 38 5.03 -2.18 -29.98
N PHE A 39 4.81 -1.09 -29.24
CA PHE A 39 3.75 -1.00 -28.24
C PHE A 39 2.35 -1.06 -28.87
N GLY A 40 2.14 -0.42 -30.02
CA GLY A 40 0.89 -0.53 -30.79
C GLY A 40 0.57 -1.96 -31.22
N ALA A 41 1.57 -2.70 -31.72
CA ALA A 41 1.43 -4.11 -32.07
C ALA A 41 1.11 -4.97 -30.84
N LEU A 42 1.76 -4.69 -29.72
CA LEU A 42 1.50 -5.39 -28.45
C LEU A 42 0.08 -5.17 -27.94
N ILE A 43 -0.46 -3.94 -28.07
CA ILE A 43 -1.85 -3.61 -27.74
C ILE A 43 -2.82 -4.44 -28.59
N LEU A 44 -2.60 -4.51 -29.91
CA LEU A 44 -3.43 -5.31 -30.81
C LEU A 44 -3.39 -6.80 -30.43
N VAL A 45 -2.21 -7.34 -30.12
CA VAL A 45 -2.08 -8.73 -29.68
C VAL A 45 -2.82 -8.95 -28.36
N LEU A 46 -2.67 -8.08 -27.35
CA LEU A 46 -3.36 -8.22 -26.07
C LEU A 46 -4.89 -8.11 -26.21
N THR A 47 -5.38 -7.16 -26.99
CA THR A 47 -6.83 -6.92 -27.16
C THR A 47 -7.49 -8.06 -27.94
N VAL A 48 -6.86 -8.52 -29.02
CA VAL A 48 -7.34 -9.65 -29.82
C VAL A 48 -7.30 -10.96 -29.01
N THR A 49 -6.20 -11.26 -28.34
CA THR A 49 -6.09 -12.47 -27.51
C THR A 49 -7.05 -12.48 -26.32
N SER A 50 -7.36 -11.31 -25.75
CA SER A 50 -8.36 -11.15 -24.69
C SER A 50 -9.79 -11.50 -25.14
N ILE A 51 -10.14 -11.17 -26.39
CA ILE A 51 -11.47 -11.44 -26.96
C ILE A 51 -11.62 -12.91 -27.38
N PHE A 52 -10.61 -13.46 -28.07
CA PHE A 52 -10.73 -14.77 -28.70
C PHE A 52 -10.27 -15.93 -27.80
N LEU A 53 -9.19 -15.77 -27.02
CA LEU A 53 -8.61 -16.84 -26.21
C LEU A 53 -8.15 -16.33 -24.82
N PRO A 54 -9.08 -16.00 -23.91
CA PRO A 54 -8.75 -15.47 -22.58
C PRO A 54 -7.91 -16.45 -21.72
N LYS A 55 -7.96 -17.75 -22.02
CA LYS A 55 -7.19 -18.78 -21.31
C LYS A 55 -5.67 -18.65 -21.50
N THR A 56 -5.22 -18.05 -22.59
CA THR A 56 -3.77 -17.85 -22.84
C THR A 56 -3.19 -16.76 -21.93
N LEU A 57 -3.99 -15.74 -21.59
CA LEU A 57 -3.61 -14.65 -20.68
C LEU A 57 -3.71 -15.03 -19.19
N LEU A 58 -4.17 -16.23 -18.86
CA LEU A 58 -4.28 -16.69 -17.47
C LEU A 58 -2.91 -16.74 -16.79
N ARG A 59 -1.88 -17.27 -17.48
CA ARG A 59 -0.52 -17.36 -16.94
C ARG A 59 0.08 -15.99 -16.57
N PRO A 60 0.15 -15.00 -17.48
CA PRO A 60 0.70 -13.69 -17.13
C PRO A 60 -0.15 -12.96 -16.08
N TYR A 61 -1.47 -13.13 -16.10
CA TYR A 61 -2.36 -12.59 -15.07
C TYR A 61 -2.02 -13.16 -13.69
N THR A 62 -1.93 -14.48 -13.54
CA THR A 62 -1.61 -15.12 -12.25
C THR A 62 -0.23 -14.71 -11.75
N TRP A 63 0.77 -14.61 -12.63
CA TRP A 63 2.09 -14.12 -12.26
C TRP A 63 2.03 -12.68 -11.72
N TRP A 64 1.31 -11.79 -12.40
CA TRP A 64 1.13 -10.42 -11.97
C TRP A 64 0.43 -10.32 -10.61
N VAL A 65 -0.64 -11.09 -10.41
CA VAL A 65 -1.37 -11.13 -9.14
C VAL A 65 -0.46 -11.62 -8.00
N ASN A 66 0.31 -12.69 -8.21
CA ASN A 66 1.22 -13.22 -7.21
C ASN A 66 2.32 -12.22 -6.83
N ILE A 67 2.84 -11.46 -7.81
CA ILE A 67 3.80 -10.37 -7.54
C ILE A 67 3.13 -9.29 -6.69
N GLY A 68 1.90 -8.89 -7.03
CA GLY A 68 1.13 -7.93 -6.26
C GLY A 68 0.90 -8.39 -4.81
N GLU A 69 0.60 -9.67 -4.60
CA GLU A 69 0.43 -10.26 -3.27
C GLU A 69 1.73 -10.26 -2.46
N LEU A 70 2.86 -10.62 -3.09
CA LEU A 70 4.18 -10.57 -2.45
C LEU A 70 4.52 -9.14 -2.01
N ILE A 71 4.30 -8.16 -2.89
CA ILE A 71 4.51 -6.74 -2.59
C ILE A 71 3.59 -6.32 -1.44
N GLY A 72 2.30 -6.65 -1.51
CA GLY A 72 1.32 -6.34 -0.47
C GLY A 72 1.71 -6.89 0.90
N SER A 73 2.22 -8.12 0.97
CA SER A 73 2.69 -8.75 2.21
C SER A 73 3.87 -8.00 2.85
N ILE A 74 4.73 -7.41 2.03
CA ILE A 74 5.89 -6.65 2.48
C ILE A 74 5.49 -5.21 2.85
N MET A 75 4.54 -4.61 2.12
CA MET A 75 4.16 -3.21 2.30
C MET A 75 3.69 -2.87 3.70
N GLY A 76 2.95 -3.76 4.38
CA GLY A 76 2.56 -3.53 5.78
C GLY A 76 3.77 -3.30 6.70
N ARG A 77 4.84 -4.10 6.53
CA ARG A 77 6.07 -3.97 7.32
C ARG A 77 6.83 -2.69 6.95
N VAL A 78 6.88 -2.35 5.66
CA VAL A 78 7.54 -1.14 5.17
C VAL A 78 6.86 0.12 5.69
N ILE A 79 5.51 0.18 5.63
CA ILE A 79 4.75 1.31 6.15
C ILE A 79 4.98 1.48 7.65
N MET A 80 4.92 0.38 8.42
CA MET A 80 5.18 0.43 9.86
C MET A 80 6.61 0.88 10.18
N PHE A 81 7.59 0.41 9.40
CA PHE A 81 8.98 0.84 9.53
C PHE A 81 9.12 2.33 9.28
N ILE A 82 8.54 2.85 8.19
CA ILE A 82 8.58 4.27 7.84
C ILE A 82 7.89 5.13 8.91
N LEU A 83 6.72 4.73 9.40
CA LEU A 83 6.03 5.46 10.46
C LEU A 83 6.84 5.48 11.76
N PHE A 84 7.41 4.34 12.15
CA PHE A 84 8.19 4.26 13.37
C PHE A 84 9.46 5.11 13.31
N PHE A 85 10.26 4.96 12.25
CA PHE A 85 11.54 5.66 12.16
C PHE A 85 11.41 7.10 11.62
N GLY A 86 10.42 7.36 10.77
CA GLY A 86 10.18 8.67 10.18
C GLY A 86 9.34 9.62 11.05
N LEU A 87 8.42 9.09 11.87
CA LEU A 87 7.54 9.91 12.69
C LEU A 87 7.76 9.70 14.19
N PHE A 88 7.56 8.48 14.69
CA PHE A 88 7.58 8.25 16.14
C PHE A 88 8.97 8.43 16.77
N THR A 89 10.01 7.94 16.12
CA THR A 89 11.40 8.06 16.58
C THR A 89 11.84 9.51 16.72
N PRO A 90 11.73 10.38 15.69
CA PRO A 90 12.14 11.78 15.84
C PRO A 90 11.29 12.54 16.86
N ILE A 91 9.98 12.26 16.97
CA ILE A 91 9.13 12.84 18.02
C ILE A 91 9.63 12.44 19.41
N SER A 92 9.97 11.16 19.61
CA SER A 92 10.49 10.68 20.89
C SER A 92 11.84 11.31 21.23
N LEU A 93 12.72 11.49 20.24
CA LEU A 93 14.01 12.13 20.41
C LEU A 93 13.84 13.61 20.75
N PHE A 94 12.91 14.30 20.08
CA PHE A 94 12.56 15.68 20.36
C PHE A 94 12.10 15.88 21.81
N PHE A 95 11.18 15.04 22.31
CA PHE A 95 10.78 15.10 23.72
C PHE A 95 11.92 14.80 24.68
N LYS A 96 12.82 13.87 24.32
CA LYS A 96 14.01 13.54 25.10
C LYS A 96 14.98 14.72 25.20
N VAL A 97 15.19 15.46 24.10
CA VAL A 97 16.04 16.67 24.08
C VAL A 97 15.43 17.80 24.90
N ILE A 98 14.10 17.99 24.83
CA ILE A 98 13.39 19.01 25.63
C ILE A 98 13.29 18.60 27.11
N GLY A 99 13.62 17.34 27.45
CA GLY A 99 13.52 16.82 28.82
C GLY A 99 12.09 16.59 29.29
N LYS A 100 11.10 16.65 28.38
CA LYS A 100 9.70 16.35 28.70
C LYS A 100 9.48 14.85 28.68
N ASP A 101 8.95 14.33 29.78
CA ASP A 101 8.49 12.95 29.90
C ASP A 101 6.96 12.93 30.02
N PRO A 102 6.22 13.03 28.90
CA PRO A 102 4.76 13.08 28.93
C PRO A 102 4.13 11.80 29.46
N LEU A 103 4.88 10.70 29.51
CA LEU A 103 4.41 9.39 29.94
C LEU A 103 4.95 9.00 31.32
N SER A 104 5.66 9.90 32.01
CA SER A 104 6.27 9.64 33.32
C SER A 104 6.99 8.29 33.39
N LYS A 105 7.73 7.93 32.34
CA LYS A 105 8.38 6.62 32.20
C LYS A 105 9.58 6.44 33.13
N LYS A 106 10.14 7.53 33.66
CA LYS A 106 11.25 7.46 34.62
C LYS A 106 10.80 6.81 35.92
N ILE A 107 11.48 5.72 36.28
CA ILE A 107 11.29 5.03 37.56
C ILE A 107 11.94 5.88 38.66
N ASP A 108 11.12 6.32 39.61
CA ASP A 108 11.52 7.01 40.82
C ASP A 108 11.51 6.02 42.00
N ILE A 109 12.70 5.63 42.46
CA ILE A 109 12.89 4.65 43.52
C ILE A 109 12.46 5.22 44.89
N SER A 110 12.38 6.54 45.02
CA SER A 110 11.97 7.21 46.26
C SER A 110 10.44 7.29 46.44
N LYS A 111 9.66 6.98 45.40
CA LYS A 111 8.20 7.01 45.47
C LYS A 111 7.65 5.72 46.08
N ASN A 112 6.85 5.88 47.13
CA ASN A 112 6.10 4.79 47.75
C ASN A 112 4.99 4.23 46.84
N SER A 113 4.49 5.01 45.87
CA SER A 113 3.49 4.57 44.91
C SER A 113 3.51 5.43 43.65
N TYR A 114 3.27 4.82 42.48
CA TYR A 114 3.06 5.50 41.20
C TYR A 114 1.57 5.82 40.95
N TRP A 115 0.70 5.47 41.90
CA TRP A 115 -0.74 5.70 41.77
C TRP A 115 -1.04 7.20 41.72
N ILE A 116 -1.69 7.64 40.65
CA ILE A 116 -2.14 9.03 40.51
C ILE A 116 -3.51 9.13 41.20
N GLU A 117 -3.54 9.76 42.38
CA GLU A 117 -4.78 10.02 43.11
C GLU A 117 -5.69 10.95 42.30
N ARG A 118 -6.95 10.55 42.16
CA ARG A 118 -7.96 11.36 41.48
C ARG A 118 -8.58 12.33 42.48
N SER A 119 -8.51 13.62 42.17
CA SER A 119 -9.14 14.66 42.99
C SER A 119 -10.67 14.71 42.85
N LYS A 120 -11.22 14.15 41.77
CA LYS A 120 -12.67 14.06 41.53
C LYS A 120 -13.11 12.62 41.35
N GLN A 121 -14.18 12.25 42.06
CA GLN A 121 -14.87 10.98 41.86
C GLN A 121 -15.64 11.03 40.53
N PRO A 122 -15.70 9.93 39.76
CA PRO A 122 -16.43 9.89 38.51
C PRO A 122 -17.92 10.12 38.78
N GLU A 123 -18.47 11.18 38.18
CA GLU A 123 -19.91 11.40 38.17
C GLU A 123 -20.62 10.47 37.17
N SER A 124 -21.95 10.43 37.25
CA SER A 124 -22.78 9.61 36.36
C SER A 124 -22.43 9.85 34.89
N MET A 125 -22.19 8.77 34.15
CA MET A 125 -21.81 8.79 32.72
C MET A 125 -22.95 9.22 31.78
N LYS A 126 -24.01 9.85 32.31
CA LYS A 126 -25.20 10.24 31.57
C LYS A 126 -24.91 11.27 30.47
N ASN A 127 -23.88 12.11 30.63
CA ASN A 127 -23.45 13.12 29.65
C ASN A 127 -21.92 13.14 29.52
N GLN A 128 -21.34 12.11 28.92
CA GLN A 128 -19.87 11.97 28.79
C GLN A 128 -19.28 12.60 27.51
N PHE A 129 -20.10 13.25 26.68
CA PHE A 129 -19.72 13.91 25.43
C PHE A 129 -20.30 15.33 25.35
#